data_AF-A0A968KH98-F1
#
_entry.id   AF-A0A968KH98-F1
#
_cell.length_a   1.000
_cell.length_b   1.000
_cell.length_c   1.000
_cell.angle_alpha   90.00
_cell.angle_beta   90.00
_cell.angle_gamma   90.00
#
_symmetry.space_group_name_H-M   'P 1'
#
loop_
_entity.id
_entity.type
_entity.pdbx_description
1 polymer ?
#
loop_
_entity_poly.entity_id
_entity_poly.type
_entity_poly.pdbx_seq_one_letter_code
_entity_poly.pdbx_strand_id
1 'polypeptide(L)'
;YFQSADSYYESYTVDELIRDRVLMVLRMNGQPLSRDHGFPLRLIAPFKYGYKNIKYITQIKFTDDRKRNYWSNNGPYSVDGTIQPGIDHPLDHHKKPIPINGGEVFHFFDK
;
A
#
# COMPACT_ATOMS: atom_id res chain seq x y z
N TYR A 1 -0.62 -12.44 6.07
CA TYR A 1 0.41 -12.54 5.01
C TYR A 1 -0.28 -12.71 3.65
N PHE A 2 0.17 -11.96 2.65
CA PHE A 2 -0.37 -11.95 1.30
C PHE A 2 0.73 -12.33 0.31
N GLN A 3 0.39 -13.13 -0.69
CA GLN A 3 1.27 -13.42 -1.84
C GLN A 3 0.63 -12.90 -3.12
N SER A 4 1.50 -12.43 -4.01
CA SER A 4 1.16 -11.93 -5.33
C SER A 4 1.66 -12.89 -6.42
N ALA A 5 1.00 -12.88 -7.57
CA ALA A 5 1.41 -13.64 -8.75
C ALA A 5 2.81 -13.26 -9.27
N ASP A 6 3.26 -12.03 -9.04
CA ASP A 6 4.59 -11.54 -9.43
C ASP A 6 5.68 -11.83 -8.37
N SER A 7 5.43 -12.75 -7.44
CA SER A 7 6.30 -13.09 -6.32
C SER A 7 6.49 -11.97 -5.29
N TYR A 8 5.77 -10.85 -5.40
CA TYR A 8 5.67 -9.88 -4.32
C TYR A 8 4.91 -10.48 -3.14
N TYR A 9 5.23 -10.02 -1.93
CA TYR A 9 4.53 -10.45 -0.73
C TYR A 9 4.46 -9.32 0.28
N GLU A 10 3.41 -9.35 1.09
CA GLU A 10 3.15 -8.31 2.07
C GLU A 10 2.56 -8.87 3.36
N SER A 11 2.75 -8.15 4.46
CA SER A 11 2.10 -8.49 5.73
C SER A 11 1.47 -7.28 6.41
N TYR A 12 0.31 -7.55 6.99
CA TYR A 12 -0.50 -6.65 7.80
C TYR A 12 -0.89 -7.39 9.07
N THR A 13 -1.03 -6.66 10.17
CA THR A 13 -1.72 -7.19 11.35
C THR A 13 -3.22 -7.28 11.07
N VAL A 14 -3.94 -8.11 11.84
CA VAL A 14 -5.40 -8.18 11.73
C VAL A 14 -6.04 -6.83 12.03
N ASP A 15 -5.57 -6.15 13.09
CA ASP A 15 -6.04 -4.81 13.45
C ASP A 15 -5.87 -3.79 12.33
N GLU A 16 -4.79 -3.86 11.56
CA GLU A 16 -4.60 -3.00 10.40
C GLU A 16 -5.59 -3.30 9.28
N LEU A 17 -5.92 -4.58 9.04
CA LEU A 17 -6.80 -5.02 7.96
C LEU A 17 -8.27 -4.72 8.22
N ILE A 18 -8.69 -4.67 9.47
CA ILE A 18 -10.09 -4.39 9.86
C ILE A 18 -10.36 -2.90 10.06
N ARG A 19 -9.38 -2.03 9.84
CA ARG A 19 -9.59 -0.58 9.86
C ARG A 19 -10.52 -0.15 8.74
N ASP A 20 -11.29 0.89 9.03
CA ASP A 20 -12.14 1.54 8.05
C ASP A 20 -11.36 1.90 6.78
N ARG A 21 -12.00 1.73 5.63
CA ARG A 21 -11.46 2.04 4.30
C ARG A 21 -10.27 1.20 3.85
N VAL A 22 -9.90 0.14 4.60
CA VAL A 22 -9.10 -0.93 4.01
C VAL A 22 -9.98 -1.78 3.13
N LEU A 23 -9.63 -1.88 1.85
CA LEU A 23 -10.47 -2.49 0.83
C LEU A 23 -9.72 -3.60 0.10
N MET A 24 -10.42 -4.72 -0.07
CA MET A 24 -10.12 -5.70 -1.11
C MET A 24 -10.82 -5.24 -2.37
N VAL A 25 -10.04 -4.80 -3.35
CA VAL A 25 -10.54 -4.05 -4.52
C VAL A 25 -10.56 -4.96 -5.75
N LEU A 26 -11.71 -5.03 -6.41
CA LEU A 26 -11.94 -5.75 -7.67
C LEU A 26 -12.19 -4.81 -8.87
N ARG A 27 -12.59 -3.56 -8.59
CA ARG A 27 -12.99 -2.57 -9.59
C ARG A 27 -12.43 -1.19 -9.24
N MET A 28 -12.13 -0.40 -10.27
CA MET A 28 -11.70 0.99 -10.17
C MET A 28 -12.47 1.82 -11.20
N ASN A 29 -13.00 2.98 -10.79
CA ASN A 29 -13.77 3.89 -11.66
C ASN A 29 -14.91 3.19 -12.43
N GLY A 30 -15.64 2.30 -11.76
CA GLY A 30 -16.76 1.56 -12.35
C GLY A 30 -16.37 0.40 -13.28
N GLN A 31 -15.08 0.16 -13.54
CA GLN A 31 -14.61 -0.93 -14.40
C GLN A 31 -13.83 -1.98 -13.60
N PRO A 32 -13.72 -3.24 -14.06
CA PRO A 32 -12.74 -4.18 -13.52
C PRO A 32 -11.34 -3.55 -13.49
N LEU A 33 -10.51 -3.95 -12.52
CA LEU A 33 -9.12 -3.48 -12.49
C LEU A 33 -8.43 -3.76 -13.83
N SER A 34 -7.61 -2.83 -14.30
CA SER A 34 -6.66 -3.13 -15.37
C SER A 34 -5.52 -3.99 -14.82
N ARG A 35 -4.72 -4.57 -15.72
CA ARG A 35 -3.48 -5.26 -15.34
C ARG A 35 -2.60 -4.34 -14.49
N ASP A 36 -2.31 -3.12 -14.95
CA ASP A 36 -1.45 -2.17 -14.23
C ASP A 36 -1.98 -1.79 -12.84
N HIS A 37 -3.29 -1.91 -12.63
CA HIS A 37 -3.93 -1.65 -11.34
C HIS A 37 -4.14 -2.91 -10.49
N GLY A 38 -3.61 -4.07 -10.87
CA GLY A 38 -3.58 -5.25 -10.00
C GLY A 38 -4.70 -6.26 -10.21
N PHE A 39 -5.30 -6.32 -11.41
CA PHE A 39 -6.31 -7.32 -11.76
C PHE A 39 -5.90 -8.76 -11.38
N PRO A 40 -6.79 -9.60 -10.83
CA PRO A 40 -8.20 -9.32 -10.53
C PRO A 40 -8.42 -8.68 -9.16
N LEU A 41 -7.46 -8.78 -8.25
CA LEU A 41 -7.62 -8.44 -6.84
C LEU A 41 -6.38 -7.72 -6.31
N ARG A 42 -6.61 -6.58 -5.67
CA ARG A 42 -5.59 -5.85 -4.91
C ARG A 42 -6.09 -5.47 -3.52
N LEU A 43 -5.18 -5.06 -2.66
CA LEU A 43 -5.50 -4.40 -1.40
C LEU A 43 -5.23 -2.90 -1.50
N ILE A 44 -6.12 -2.09 -0.91
CA ILE A 44 -5.93 -0.66 -0.68
C ILE A 44 -6.05 -0.38 0.82
N ALA A 45 -5.03 0.22 1.42
CA ALA A 45 -4.97 0.72 2.79
C ALA A 45 -4.50 2.18 2.74
N PRO A 46 -5.42 3.17 2.74
CA PRO A 46 -5.07 4.56 2.46
C PRO A 46 -4.13 5.21 3.50
N PHE A 47 -4.06 4.65 4.71
CA PHE A 47 -3.17 5.13 5.78
C PHE A 47 -1.74 4.59 5.66
N LYS A 48 -1.46 3.78 4.63
CA LYS A 48 -0.16 3.17 4.34
C LYS A 48 0.39 3.68 3.01
N TYR A 49 1.72 3.79 2.92
CA TYR A 49 2.40 4.08 1.67
C TYR A 49 2.12 3.05 0.57
N GLY A 50 2.24 3.49 -0.69
CA GLY A 50 1.86 2.71 -1.87
C GLY A 50 2.49 1.31 -1.94
N TYR A 51 3.72 1.13 -1.46
CA TYR A 51 4.38 -0.18 -1.50
C TYR A 51 3.72 -1.25 -0.63
N LYS A 52 2.93 -0.86 0.39
CA LYS A 52 2.14 -1.79 1.20
C LYS A 52 0.87 -2.26 0.47
N ASN A 53 0.44 -1.54 -0.57
CA ASN A 53 -0.83 -1.78 -1.26
C ASN A 53 -0.66 -2.85 -2.37
N ILE A 54 -0.54 -4.11 -1.93
CA ILE A 54 -0.25 -5.27 -2.78
C ILE A 54 -1.27 -5.46 -3.91
N LYS A 55 -0.76 -5.80 -5.11
CA LYS A 55 -1.51 -6.13 -6.33
C LYS A 55 -1.47 -7.63 -6.59
N TYR A 56 -2.31 -8.11 -7.51
CA TYR A 56 -2.30 -9.49 -8.03
C TYR A 56 -2.36 -10.58 -6.94
N ILE A 57 -3.20 -10.37 -5.92
CA ILE A 57 -3.26 -11.25 -4.75
C ILE A 57 -3.70 -12.66 -5.17
N THR A 58 -2.88 -13.67 -4.86
CA THR A 58 -3.14 -15.09 -5.13
C THR A 58 -3.37 -15.90 -3.85
N GLN A 59 -2.80 -15.48 -2.72
CA GLN A 59 -2.93 -16.18 -1.46
C GLN A 59 -3.05 -15.21 -0.28
N ILE A 60 -3.91 -15.57 0.67
CA ILE A 60 -4.03 -14.93 1.99
C ILE A 60 -3.79 -16.02 3.04
N LYS A 61 -2.85 -15.78 3.95
CA LYS A 61 -2.49 -16.70 5.04
C LYS A 61 -2.41 -15.95 6.36
N PHE A 62 -3.11 -16.45 7.38
CA PHE A 62 -2.92 -15.99 8.76
C PHE A 62 -1.62 -16.58 9.34
N THR A 63 -0.86 -15.74 10.03
CA THR A 63 0.46 -16.07 10.57
C THR A 63 0.65 -15.33 11.89
N ASP A 64 1.42 -15.90 12.81
CA ASP A 64 1.66 -15.31 14.13
C ASP A 64 2.68 -14.16 14.09
N ASP A 65 3.50 -14.10 13.03
CA ASP A 65 4.55 -13.09 12.88
C ASP A 65 4.31 -12.13 11.70
N ARG A 66 4.70 -10.87 11.90
CA ARG A 66 4.85 -9.89 10.81
C ARG A 66 6.09 -10.19 9.98
N LYS A 67 6.00 -10.03 8.66
CA LYS A 67 7.12 -10.23 7.73
C LYS A 67 7.56 -8.90 7.13
N ARG A 68 8.88 -8.70 7.02
CA ARG A 68 9.47 -7.61 6.23
C ARG A 68 9.22 -7.89 4.74
N ASN A 69 8.87 -6.87 3.97
CA ASN A 69 8.66 -6.98 2.52
C ASN A 69 9.94 -6.60 1.74
N TYR A 70 9.89 -6.70 0.40
CA TYR A 70 10.99 -6.33 -0.48
C TYR A 70 11.54 -4.91 -0.22
N TRP A 71 10.66 -3.91 -0.12
CA TRP A 71 11.05 -2.50 0.02
C TRP A 71 11.71 -2.20 1.37
N SER A 72 11.23 -2.81 2.44
CA SER A 72 11.82 -2.70 3.78
C SER A 72 13.11 -3.51 3.95
N ASN A 73 13.37 -4.49 3.07
CA ASN A 73 14.62 -5.25 3.09
C ASN A 73 15.71 -4.61 2.23
N ASN A 74 15.34 -3.98 1.11
CA ASN A 74 16.29 -3.50 0.10
C ASN A 74 16.32 -1.98 -0.07
N GLY A 75 15.45 -1.23 0.61
CA GLY A 75 15.36 0.22 0.48
C GLY A 75 15.11 0.92 1.82
N PRO A 76 15.02 2.26 1.80
CA PRO A 76 14.85 3.08 2.99
C PRO A 76 13.38 3.11 3.49
N TYR A 77 12.66 2.00 3.38
CA TYR A 77 11.25 1.91 3.72
C TYR A 77 11.05 1.19 5.06
N SER A 78 10.11 1.69 5.85
CA SER A 78 9.75 1.03 7.11
C SER A 78 9.04 -0.31 6.87
N VAL A 79 9.03 -1.21 7.86
CA VAL A 79 8.27 -2.46 7.76
C VAL A 79 6.76 -2.20 7.80
N ASP A 80 6.39 -1.19 8.59
CA ASP A 80 5.01 -0.87 8.88
C ASP A 80 4.33 -0.06 7.77
N GLY A 81 5.07 0.86 7.16
CA GLY A 81 4.58 1.71 6.07
C GLY A 81 3.44 2.65 6.41
N THR A 82 3.16 2.91 7.69
CA THR A 82 2.25 4.02 8.06
C THR A 82 2.79 5.34 7.55
N ILE A 83 1.91 6.11 6.94
CA ILE A 83 2.19 7.49 6.55
C ILE A 83 2.23 8.33 7.83
N GLN A 84 3.39 8.88 8.15
CA GLN A 84 3.60 9.72 9.33
C GLN A 84 3.49 11.20 8.96
N PRO A 85 3.14 12.08 9.92
CA PRO A 85 3.28 13.51 9.71
C PRO A 85 4.74 13.86 9.40
N GLY A 86 4.97 14.79 8.49
CA GLY A 86 6.33 15.19 8.11
C GLY A 86 6.40 15.70 6.68
N ILE A 87 7.51 15.38 6.01
CA ILE A 87 7.76 15.78 4.62
C ILE A 87 7.70 14.52 3.75
N ASP A 88 6.81 14.53 2.76
CA ASP A 88 6.80 13.52 1.71
C ASP A 88 7.80 13.92 0.62
N HIS A 89 8.58 12.93 0.18
CA HIS A 89 9.57 13.08 -0.88
C HIS A 89 9.09 12.33 -2.11
N PRO A 90 8.57 13.03 -3.13
CA PRO A 90 8.09 12.39 -4.34
C PRO A 90 9.18 11.54 -4.99
N LEU A 91 8.80 10.33 -5.43
CA LEU A 91 9.70 9.49 -6.25
C LEU A 91 9.96 10.10 -7.63
N ASP A 92 9.06 10.97 -8.09
CA ASP A 92 9.28 11.78 -9.28
C ASP A 92 10.25 12.91 -8.94
N HIS A 93 11.50 12.76 -9.40
CA HIS A 93 12.63 13.62 -9.07
C HIS A 93 12.43 15.11 -9.42
N HIS A 94 11.42 15.44 -10.21
CA HIS A 94 11.10 16.82 -10.59
C HIS A 94 10.11 17.51 -9.65
N LYS A 95 9.46 16.78 -8.73
CA LYS A 95 8.48 17.35 -7.80
C LYS A 95 9.15 17.80 -6.49
N LYS A 96 8.68 18.94 -5.96
CA LYS A 96 9.17 19.47 -4.68
C LYS A 96 8.65 18.60 -3.52
N PRO A 97 9.44 18.38 -2.45
CA PRO A 97 8.93 17.80 -1.22
C PRO A 97 7.80 18.63 -0.63
N ILE A 98 6.82 17.96 -0.01
CA ILE A 98 5.60 18.59 0.51
C ILE A 98 5.30 18.16 1.94
N PRO A 99 4.76 19.05 2.79
CA PRO A 99 4.33 18.67 4.12
C PRO A 99 3.06 17.81 4.04
N ILE A 100 3.03 16.74 4.84
CA ILE A 100 1.88 15.85 4.99
C ILE A 100 1.53 15.68 6.47
N ASN A 101 0.23 15.51 6.76
CA ASN A 101 -0.29 15.40 8.12
C ASN A 101 -0.21 13.97 8.70
N GLY A 102 0.28 13.00 7.92
CA GLY A 102 0.22 11.59 8.31
C GLY A 102 -1.19 10.99 8.19
N GLY A 103 -1.29 9.69 8.47
CA GLY A 103 -2.53 8.95 8.33
C GLY A 103 -2.96 8.86 6.87
N GLU A 104 -4.19 9.26 6.57
CA GLU A 104 -4.71 9.24 5.21
C GLU A 104 -4.60 10.62 4.57
N VAL A 105 -4.07 10.66 3.34
CA VAL A 105 -3.86 11.91 2.63
C VAL A 105 -5.06 12.18 1.71
N PHE A 106 -5.89 13.16 2.06
CA PHE A 106 -7.12 13.53 1.33
C PHE A 106 -7.00 14.74 0.42
N HIS A 107 -5.87 15.44 0.47
CA HIS A 107 -5.68 16.66 -0.31
C HIS A 107 -5.02 16.32 -1.64
N PHE A 108 -5.52 16.90 -2.73
CA PHE A 108 -4.89 16.78 -4.03
C PHE A 108 -3.52 17.49 -4.00
N PHE A 109 -2.49 16.78 -4.46
CA PHE A 109 -1.12 17.29 -4.52
C PHE A 109 -0.92 18.35 -5.62
N ASP A 110 -1.87 18.43 -6.56
CA ASP A 110 -1.84 19.39 -7.65
C ASP A 110 -2.95 20.45 -7.40
N LYS A 111 -2.51 21.70 -7.15
CA LYS A 111 -3.26 22.92 -7.43
C LYS A 111 -2.53 23.67 -8.55
#